data_AF-A0A917YP70-F1
#
_entry.id   AF-A0A917YP70-F1
#
_cell.length_a   1.000
_cell.length_b   1.000
_cell.length_c   1.000
_cell.angle_alpha   90.00
_cell.angle_beta   90.00
_cell.angle_gamma   90.00
#
_symmetry.space_group_name_H-M   'P 1'
#
loop_
_entity.id
_entity.type
_entity.pdbx_description
1 polymer ?
#
loop_
_entity_poly.entity_id
_entity_poly.type
_entity_poly.pdbx_seq_one_letter_code
_entity_poly.pdbx_strand_id
1 'polypeptide(L)'
;MGAFRWPDLELGHSLDEPTHACELLEMYVGPQGEQGEERFQLTVCTPSALADQLHHHPFLVGRHWLFVPELRPAEVTRWLVSGRYSTLMAWRFCSFP
;
A
#
# COMPACT_ATOMS: atom_id res chain seq x y z
N MET A 1 -9.44 0.53 15.03
CA MET A 1 -8.45 -0.49 14.59
C MET A 1 -8.66 -0.66 13.11
N GLY A 2 -7.65 -0.44 12.28
CA GLY A 2 -7.81 -0.56 10.82
C GLY A 2 -7.72 -2.02 10.36
N ALA A 3 -8.48 -2.38 9.32
CA ALA A 3 -8.36 -3.67 8.66
C ALA A 3 -7.46 -3.55 7.43
N PHE A 4 -6.64 -4.56 7.16
CA PHE A 4 -5.72 -4.61 6.02
C PHE A 4 -6.06 -5.82 5.16
N ARG A 5 -6.16 -5.61 3.85
CA ARG A 5 -6.41 -6.66 2.87
C ARG A 5 -5.39 -6.56 1.74
N TRP A 6 -5.00 -7.72 1.22
CA TRP A 6 -4.06 -7.84 0.12
C TRP A 6 -4.78 -8.59 -1.02
N PRO A 7 -5.57 -7.89 -1.84
CA PRO A 7 -6.45 -8.55 -2.81
C PRO A 7 -5.68 -9.46 -3.77
N ASP A 8 -4.50 -9.04 -4.21
CA ASP A 8 -3.69 -9.79 -5.16
C ASP A 8 -3.17 -11.10 -4.55
N LEU A 9 -2.76 -11.07 -3.28
CA LEU A 9 -2.34 -12.27 -2.53
C LEU A 9 -3.53 -13.21 -2.25
N GLU A 10 -4.71 -12.65 -1.98
CA GLU A 10 -5.95 -13.42 -1.81
C GLU A 10 -6.40 -14.08 -3.13
N LEU A 11 -6.06 -13.49 -4.28
CA LEU A 11 -6.30 -14.03 -5.62
C LEU A 11 -5.28 -15.09 -6.05
N GLY A 12 -4.32 -15.43 -5.18
CA GLY A 12 -3.35 -16.49 -5.41
C GLY A 12 -2.04 -16.02 -6.04
N HIS A 13 -1.73 -14.73 -6.06
CA HIS A 13 -0.36 -14.28 -6.32
C HIS A 13 0.55 -14.77 -5.19
N SER A 14 1.57 -15.54 -5.56
CA SER A 14 2.57 -16.00 -4.59
C SER A 14 3.69 -14.98 -4.46
N LEU A 15 4.10 -14.72 -3.23
CA LEU A 15 5.31 -13.95 -2.91
C LEU A 15 6.54 -14.84 -2.90
N ASP A 16 6.70 -15.63 -3.96
CA ASP A 16 7.86 -16.52 -4.11
C ASP A 16 9.16 -15.69 -4.23
N GLU A 17 9.07 -14.48 -4.78
CA GLU A 17 10.15 -13.51 -4.88
C GLU A 17 9.80 -12.21 -4.14
N PRO A 18 10.00 -12.15 -2.81
CA PRO A 18 9.64 -10.96 -2.03
C PRO A 18 10.48 -9.74 -2.41
N THR A 19 11.65 -9.92 -3.01
CA THR A 19 12.50 -8.84 -3.55
C THR A 19 12.06 -8.36 -4.92
N HIS A 20 11.07 -8.99 -5.55
CA HIS A 20 10.53 -8.64 -6.87
C HIS A 20 9.00 -8.78 -6.84
N ALA A 21 8.35 -7.88 -6.10
CA ALA A 21 6.90 -7.89 -5.95
C ALA A 21 6.31 -6.47 -6.05
N CYS A 22 5.07 -6.39 -6.53
CA CYS A 22 4.30 -5.17 -6.61
C CYS A 22 2.82 -5.50 -6.40
N GLU A 23 2.31 -5.29 -5.19
CA GLU A 23 1.00 -5.78 -4.77
C GLU A 23 0.12 -4.64 -4.24
N LEU A 24 -1.18 -4.76 -4.42
CA LEU A 24 -2.16 -3.85 -3.87
C LEU A 24 -2.43 -4.16 -2.38
N LEU A 25 -2.38 -3.12 -1.57
CA LEU A 25 -2.82 -3.11 -0.18
C LEU A 25 -4.06 -2.23 -0.05
N GLU A 26 -5.15 -2.81 0.42
CA GLU A 26 -6.34 -2.06 0.85
C GLU A 26 -6.33 -1.93 2.37
N MET A 27 -6.47 -0.70 2.85
CA MET A 27 -6.64 -0.41 4.26
C MET A 27 -8.00 0.23 4.50
N TYR A 28 -8.68 -0.25 5.53
CA TYR A 28 -9.93 0.30 6.01
C TYR A 28 -9.63 1.00 7.34
N VAL A 29 -9.73 2.32 7.35
CA VAL A 29 -9.40 3.15 8.51
C VAL A 29 -10.64 3.92 8.90
N GLY A 30 -11.16 3.66 10.09
CA GLY A 30 -12.31 4.36 10.64
C GLY A 30 -12.13 4.72 12.11
N PRO A 31 -12.91 5.69 12.62
CA PRO A 31 -12.97 6.00 14.03
C PRO A 31 -13.37 4.76 14.83
N GLN A 32 -12.71 4.56 15.97
CA GLN A 32 -12.96 3.38 16.80
C GLN A 32 -14.37 3.48 17.42
N GLY A 33 -15.28 2.61 16.96
CA GLY A 33 -16.64 2.51 17.51
C GLY A 33 -17.71 3.33 16.77
N GLU A 34 -17.38 3.96 15.65
CA GLU A 34 -18.32 4.75 14.84
C GLU A 34 -18.44 4.23 13.40
N GLN A 35 -19.59 4.46 12.75
CA GLN A 35 -19.75 4.21 11.33
C GLN A 35 -19.00 5.30 10.54
N GLY A 36 -18.02 4.89 9.73
CA GLY A 36 -17.25 5.83 8.91
C GLY A 36 -15.89 5.30 8.47
N GLU A 37 -15.77 3.98 8.25
CA GLU A 37 -14.52 3.40 7.75
C GLU A 37 -14.25 3.91 6.33
N GLU A 38 -13.13 4.60 6.15
CA GLU A 38 -12.64 5.04 4.85
C GLU A 38 -11.70 3.97 4.29
N ARG A 39 -11.93 3.62 3.02
CA ARG A 39 -11.09 2.67 2.29
C ARG A 39 -9.99 3.45 1.55
N PHE A 40 -8.74 3.15 1.85
CA PHE A 40 -7.58 3.63 1.11
C PHE A 40 -6.90 2.47 0.39
N GLN A 41 -6.43 2.77 -0.82
CA GLN A 41 -5.70 1.83 -1.66
C GLN A 41 -4.26 2.32 -1.79
N LEU A 42 -3.30 1.46 -1.48
CA LEU A 42 -1.87 1.72 -1.53
C LEU A 42 -1.19 0.61 -2.34
N THR A 43 -0.38 0.97 -3.33
CA THR A 43 0.45 0.01 -4.06
C THR A 43 1.77 -0.14 -3.33
N VAL A 44 2.11 -1.35 -2.92
CA VAL A 44 3.39 -1.64 -2.25
C VAL A 44 4.31 -2.33 -3.26
N CYS A 45 5.41 -1.68 -3.60
CA CYS A 45 6.25 -2.07 -4.73
C CYS A 45 7.72 -2.16 -4.34
N THR A 46 8.41 -3.15 -4.86
CA THR A 46 9.88 -3.26 -4.77
C THR A 46 10.54 -2.46 -5.89
N PRO A 47 11.74 -1.87 -5.68
CA PRO A 47 12.43 -1.12 -6.74
C PRO A 47 12.70 -1.92 -8.01
N SER A 48 12.93 -3.23 -7.88
CA SER A 48 13.12 -4.17 -8.99
C SER A 48 11.83 -4.32 -9.82
N ALA A 49 10.69 -4.57 -9.17
CA ALA A 49 9.39 -4.66 -9.85
C ALA A 49 8.99 -3.32 -10.49
N LEU A 50 9.31 -2.19 -9.85
CA LEU A 50 9.11 -0.86 -10.43
C LEU A 50 9.94 -0.68 -11.71
N ALA A 51 11.23 -1.07 -11.67
CA ALA A 51 12.11 -0.95 -12.83
C ALA A 51 11.57 -1.76 -14.01
N ASP A 52 11.07 -2.96 -13.77
CA ASP A 52 10.46 -3.80 -14.80
C ASP A 52 9.15 -3.20 -15.32
N GLN A 53 8.30 -2.65 -14.45
CA GLN A 53 7.09 -1.94 -14.89
C GLN A 53 7.43 -0.73 -15.75
N LEU A 54 8.46 0.05 -15.40
CA LEU A 54 8.90 1.19 -16.19
C LEU A 54 9.53 0.80 -17.53
N HIS A 55 10.13 -0.40 -17.60
CA HIS A 55 10.63 -0.95 -18.85
C HIS A 55 9.50 -1.25 -19.85
N HIS A 56 8.38 -1.77 -19.36
CA HIS A 56 7.21 -2.10 -20.17
C HIS A 56 6.30 -0.88 -20.42
N HIS A 57 6.23 0.04 -19.46
CA HIS A 57 5.40 1.23 -19.49
C HIS A 57 6.21 2.46 -19.05
N PRO A 58 6.58 3.37 -19.96
CA PRO A 58 7.47 4.49 -19.64
C PRO A 58 6.88 5.50 -18.64
N PHE A 59 5.58 5.42 -18.36
CA PHE A 59 4.89 6.27 -17.40
C PHE A 59 4.01 5.41 -16.48
N LEU A 60 4.12 5.67 -15.18
CA LEU A 60 3.28 5.08 -14.15
C LEU A 60 2.56 6.21 -13.41
N VAL A 61 1.24 6.12 -13.30
CA VAL A 61 0.42 7.09 -12.57
C VAL A 61 0.06 6.50 -11.22
N GLY A 62 0.50 7.13 -10.14
CA GLY A 62 0.36 6.60 -8.79
C GLY A 62 0.39 7.67 -7.72
N ARG A 63 -0.71 7.85 -6.97
CA ARG A 63 -0.78 8.79 -5.83
C ARG A 63 -0.49 8.15 -4.46
N HIS A 64 -0.54 6.83 -4.38
CA HIS A 64 -0.40 6.08 -3.13
C HIS A 64 0.54 4.89 -3.33
N TRP A 65 1.84 5.17 -3.45
CA TRP A 65 2.87 4.14 -3.63
C TRP A 65 3.78 4.07 -2.40
N LEU A 66 4.05 2.86 -1.93
CA LEU A 66 4.98 2.58 -0.86
C LEU A 66 6.08 1.68 -1.41
N PHE A 67 7.33 2.15 -1.32
CA PHE A 67 8.48 1.38 -1.76
C PHE A 67 9.12 0.63 -0.61
N VAL A 68 9.33 -0.67 -0.80
CA VAL A 68 9.97 -1.55 0.18
C VAL A 68 11.08 -2.35 -0.49
N PRO A 69 12.19 -2.63 0.21
CA PRO A 69 13.25 -3.48 -0.35
C PRO A 69 12.79 -4.92 -0.55
N GLU A 70 11.94 -5.41 0.35
CA GLU A 70 11.30 -6.72 0.31
C GLU A 70 9.83 -6.59 0.71
N LEU A 71 8.93 -7.22 -0.05
CA LEU A 71 7.52 -7.24 0.28
C LEU A 71 7.25 -8.29 1.36
N ARG A 72 7.13 -7.82 2.59
CA ARG A 72 6.73 -8.63 3.75
C ARG A 72 5.41 -8.10 4.32
N PRO A 73 4.26 -8.71 3.99
CA PRO A 73 2.94 -8.15 4.34
C PRO A 73 2.78 -7.83 5.83
N ALA A 74 3.29 -8.69 6.71
CA ALA A 74 3.23 -8.49 8.16
C ALA A 74 4.05 -7.30 8.64
N GLU A 75 5.23 -7.05 8.06
CA GLU A 75 6.09 -5.93 8.43
C GLU A 75 5.52 -4.61 7.91
N VAL A 76 5.02 -4.62 6.67
CA VAL A 76 4.33 -3.48 6.07
C VAL A 76 3.12 -3.11 6.94
N THR A 77 2.26 -4.07 7.25
CA THR A 77 1.08 -3.87 8.10
C THR A 77 1.46 -3.35 9.50
N ARG A 78 2.54 -3.86 10.10
CA ARG A 78 3.02 -3.40 11.41
C ARG A 78 3.53 -1.96 11.36
N TRP A 79 4.34 -1.63 10.35
CA TRP A 79 4.90 -0.28 10.17
C TRP A 79 3.79 0.74 10.03
N LEU A 80 2.82 0.39 9.19
CA LEU A 80 1.58 1.08 9.00
C LEU A 80 0.87 1.31 10.35
N VAL A 81 0.44 0.26 11.06
CA VAL A 81 -0.31 0.38 12.33
C VAL A 81 0.44 1.16 13.43
N SER A 82 1.77 1.19 13.41
CA SER A 82 2.61 1.85 14.43
C SER A 82 2.50 3.38 14.53
N GLY A 83 1.63 4.03 13.74
CA GLY A 83 1.25 5.43 13.97
C GLY A 83 1.96 6.47 13.10
N ARG A 84 2.69 6.05 12.05
CA ARG A 84 3.18 6.98 11.01
C ARG A 84 2.12 7.33 9.95
N TYR A 85 0.92 6.80 10.10
CA TYR A 85 -0.24 7.09 9.26
C TYR A 85 -0.80 8.51 9.37
N SER A 86 -0.47 9.25 10.42
CA SER A 86 -0.82 10.67 10.52
C SER A 86 -0.31 11.46 9.30
N THR A 87 0.81 11.04 8.70
CA THR A 87 1.34 11.61 7.46
C THR A 87 0.50 11.26 6.24
N LEU A 88 -0.02 10.03 6.11
CA LEU A 88 -0.88 9.62 4.98
C LEU A 88 -2.25 10.31 5.03
N MET A 89 -2.82 10.54 6.22
CA MET A 89 -4.02 11.40 6.37
C MET A 89 -3.71 12.89 6.09
N ALA A 90 -2.49 13.37 6.34
CA ALA A 90 -2.08 14.73 5.97
C ALA A 90 -2.03 14.99 4.46
N TRP A 91 -1.95 13.94 3.62
CA TRP A 91 -2.08 14.09 2.15
C TRP A 91 -3.48 14.55 1.72
N ARG A 92 -4.51 14.37 2.57
CA ARG A 92 -5.85 14.92 2.33
C ARG A 92 -5.93 16.43 2.58
N PHE A 93 -5.01 17.00 3.36
CA PHE A 93 -4.93 18.46 3.60
C PHE A 93 -4.04 19.22 2.60
N CYS A 94 -3.14 18.53 1.87
CA CYS A 94 -2.27 19.19 0.89
C CYS A 94 -2.76 19.07 -0.57
N SER A 95 -3.88 18.39 -0.85
CA SER A 95 -4.28 18.04 -2.22
C SER A 95 -5.57 18.72 -2.74
N PHE A 96 -6.07 19.75 -2.07
CA PHE A 96 -7.16 20.60 -2.59
C PHE A 96 -6.98 22.06 -2.16
N PRO A 97 -6.70 23.00 -3.08
CA PRO A 97 -7.42 24.27 -3.13
C PRO A 97 -8.83 24.09 -3.69
#